data_AF-A0A829VZF9-F1
#
_entry.id   AF-A0A829VZF9-F1
#
_cell.length_a   1.000
_cell.length_b   1.000
_cell.length_c   1.000
_cell.angle_alpha   90.00
_cell.angle_beta   90.00
_cell.angle_gamma   90.00
#
_symmetry.space_group_name_H-M   'P 1'
#
loop_
_entity.id
_entity.type
_entity.pdbx_description
1 polymer ?
#
loop_
_entity_poly.entity_id
_entity_poly.type
_entity_poly.pdbx_seq_one_letter_code
_entity_poly.pdbx_strand_id
1 'polypeptide(L)'
;MFQQAIAQQLMPIYEPLFSDNSCGYRPGRSAKDAILKVKEYAEQGYTHAAALDLSKYFGSLNHEKLLNILRRDVKDERVIQ
;
A
#
# COMPACT_ATOMS: atom_id res chain seq x y z
N MET A 1 -9.10 6.57 -17.60
CA MET A 1 -9.22 7.97 -17.12
C MET A 1 -9.95 8.05 -15.77
N PHE A 2 -11.07 7.35 -15.57
CA PHE A 2 -11.80 7.33 -14.29
C PHE A 2 -11.02 6.77 -13.09
N GLN A 3 -10.35 5.61 -13.24
CA GLN A 3 -9.58 5.02 -12.13
C GLN A 3 -8.47 5.94 -11.60
N GLN A 4 -7.81 6.70 -12.48
CA GLN A 4 -6.78 7.66 -12.08
C GLN A 4 -7.37 8.82 -11.27
N ALA A 5 -8.55 9.32 -11.66
CA ALA A 5 -9.24 10.38 -10.92
C ALA A 5 -9.68 9.88 -9.53
N ILE A 6 -10.21 8.67 -9.44
CA ILE A 6 -10.54 8.02 -8.16
C ILE A 6 -9.28 7.89 -7.30
N ALA A 7 -8.18 7.38 -7.85
CA ALA A 7 -6.92 7.24 -7.13
C ALA A 7 -6.42 8.59 -6.59
N GLN A 8 -6.50 9.66 -7.38
CA GLN A 8 -6.11 11.01 -6.95
C GLN A 8 -6.95 11.52 -5.76
N GLN A 9 -8.22 11.14 -5.65
CA GLN A 9 -9.07 11.50 -4.51
C GLN A 9 -8.80 10.62 -3.28
N LEU A 10 -8.51 9.32 -3.49
CA LEU A 10 -8.23 8.39 -2.41
C LEU A 10 -6.83 8.55 -1.80
N MET A 11 -5.85 8.91 -2.62
CA MET A 11 -4.46 9.10 -2.19
C MET A 11 -4.30 10.01 -0.96
N PRO A 12 -4.82 11.26 -0.92
CA PRO A 12 -4.65 12.12 0.25
C PRO A 12 -5.31 11.57 1.53
N ILE A 13 -6.29 10.66 1.41
CA ILE A 13 -6.95 10.02 2.56
C ILE A 13 -6.08 8.89 3.12
N TYR A 14 -5.56 8.01 2.25
CA TYR A 14 -4.84 6.79 2.67
C TYR A 14 -3.34 6.97 2.81
N GLU A 15 -2.72 7.92 2.11
CA GLU A 15 -1.29 8.17 2.19
C GLU A 15 -0.77 8.40 3.62
N PRO A 16 -1.42 9.20 4.49
CA PRO A 16 -0.99 9.36 5.89
C PRO A 16 -1.25 8.13 6.77
N LEU A 17 -2.06 7.16 6.32
CA LEU A 17 -2.39 5.94 7.06
C LEU A 17 -1.42 4.79 6.77
N PHE A 18 -0.67 4.86 5.67
CA PHE A 18 0.30 3.82 5.33
C PHE A 18 1.51 3.84 6.26
N SER A 19 1.96 2.65 6.63
CA SER A 19 3.23 2.46 7.36
C SER A 19 4.40 3.14 6.65
N ASP A 20 5.32 3.72 7.42
CA ASP A 20 6.56 4.30 6.90
C ASP A 20 7.44 3.28 6.15
N ASN A 21 7.33 1.99 6.49
CA ASN A 21 8.03 0.91 5.82
C ASN A 21 7.33 0.43 4.53
N SER A 22 6.18 1.00 4.16
CA SER A 22 5.48 0.73 2.90
C SER A 22 6.04 1.62 1.79
N CYS A 23 6.68 1.04 0.79
CA CYS A 23 7.36 1.80 -0.28
C CYS A 23 6.73 1.62 -1.67
N GLY A 24 5.92 0.59 -1.89
CA GLY A 24 5.37 0.27 -3.22
C GLY A 24 4.19 1.16 -3.59
N TYR A 25 4.11 1.58 -4.86
CA TYR A 25 2.98 2.32 -5.46
C TYR A 25 2.58 3.62 -4.74
N ARG A 26 3.51 4.25 -4.00
CA ARG A 26 3.27 5.47 -3.24
C ARG A 26 3.98 6.69 -3.83
N PRO A 27 3.38 7.88 -3.78
CA PRO A 27 4.02 9.11 -4.21
C PRO A 27 5.26 9.40 -3.34
N GLY A 28 6.38 9.77 -3.96
CA GLY A 28 7.61 10.13 -3.24
C GLY A 28 8.30 8.97 -2.51
N ARG A 29 7.89 7.72 -2.75
CA ARG A 29 8.56 6.51 -2.25
C ARG A 29 9.03 5.65 -3.43
N SER A 30 10.11 4.91 -3.22
CA SER A 30 10.77 4.11 -4.25
C SER A 30 11.31 2.80 -3.70
N ALA A 31 11.65 1.88 -4.59
CA ALA A 31 12.36 0.64 -4.22
C ALA A 31 13.72 0.93 -3.55
N LYS A 32 14.37 2.04 -3.89
CA LYS A 32 15.62 2.47 -3.27
C LYS A 32 15.44 2.78 -1.78
N ASP A 33 14.32 3.40 -1.41
CA ASP A 33 14.00 3.71 -0.01
C ASP A 33 13.82 2.42 0.79
N ALA A 34 13.18 1.39 0.21
CA ALA A 34 13.06 0.08 0.84
C ALA A 34 14.42 -0.59 1.06
N ILE A 35 15.31 -0.53 0.07
CA ILE A 35 16.67 -1.09 0.19
C ILE A 35 17.47 -0.39 1.29
N LEU A 36 17.39 0.95 1.35
CA LEU A 36 18.04 1.72 2.41
C LEU A 36 17.54 1.30 3.80
N LYS A 37 16.23 1.09 3.95
CA LYS A 37 15.64 0.64 5.21
C LYS A 37 16.11 -0.76 5.62
N VAL A 38 16.18 -1.70 4.67
CA VAL A 38 16.73 -3.03 4.92
C VAL A 38 18.20 -2.96 5.34
N LYS A 39 18.98 -2.10 4.68
CA LYS A 39 20.38 -1.87 5.03
C LYS A 39 20.52 -1.32 6.47
N GLU A 40 19.70 -0.35 6.87
CA GLU A 40 19.68 0.18 8.25
C GLU A 40 19.42 -0.93 9.28
N TYR A 41 18.49 -1.85 9.01
CA TYR A 41 18.24 -2.99 9.90
C TYR A 41 19.44 -3.95 9.95
N ALA A 42 20.06 -4.24 8.82
CA ALA A 42 21.27 -5.08 8.78
C ALA A 42 22.41 -4.47 9.60
N GLU A 43 22.62 -3.15 9.51
CA GLU A 43 23.63 -2.41 10.29
C GLU A 43 23.33 -2.40 11.80
N GLN A 44 22.07 -2.56 12.20
CA GLN A 44 21.66 -2.74 13.60
C GLN A 44 21.82 -4.19 14.10
N GLY A 45 22.27 -5.12 13.25
CA GLY A 45 22.50 -6.52 13.60
C GLY A 45 21.35 -7.48 13.25
N TYR A 46 20.29 -7.01 12.57
CA TYR A 46 19.22 -7.87 12.07
C TYR A 46 19.66 -8.54 10.76
N THR A 47 20.32 -9.70 10.86
CA THR A 47 20.98 -10.37 9.72
C THR A 47 20.14 -11.47 9.06
N HIS A 48 18.93 -11.74 9.55
CA HIS A 48 18.03 -12.75 9.01
C HIS A 48 16.76 -12.10 8.46
N ALA A 49 16.29 -12.58 7.31
CA ALA A 49 15.09 -12.07 6.67
C ALA A 49 14.09 -13.21 6.43
N ALA A 50 12.81 -12.94 6.69
CA ALA A 50 11.71 -13.78 6.24
C ALA A 50 11.19 -13.23 4.92
N ALA A 51 11.39 -13.98 3.83
CA ALA A 51 10.84 -13.62 2.52
C ALA A 51 9.39 -14.10 2.44
N LEU A 52 8.46 -13.15 2.26
CA LEU A 52 7.04 -13.40 2.11
C LEU A 52 6.59 -12.83 0.77
N ASP A 53 5.83 -13.61 0.01
CA ASP A 53 5.22 -13.19 -1.26
C ASP A 53 3.80 -13.74 -1.38
N LEU A 54 2.93 -13.00 -2.07
CA LEU A 54 1.54 -13.39 -2.31
C LEU A 54 1.37 -13.75 -3.79
N SER A 55 1.17 -15.04 -4.06
CA SER A 55 0.91 -15.52 -5.42
C SER A 55 -0.40 -14.94 -5.97
N LYS A 56 -0.38 -14.45 -7.22
CA LYS A 56 -1.58 -13.94 -7.92
C LYS A 56 -2.37 -12.92 -7.10
N TYR A 57 -1.70 -12.00 -6.41
CA TYR A 57 -2.32 -11.03 -5.51
C TYR A 57 -3.60 -10.38 -6.09
N PHE A 58 -3.49 -9.70 -7.23
CA PHE A 58 -4.64 -9.03 -7.86
C PHE A 58 -5.69 -10.00 -8.42
N GLY A 59 -5.31 -11.24 -8.78
CA GLY A 59 -6.22 -12.25 -9.29
C GLY A 59 -6.98 -13.03 -8.21
N SER A 60 -6.56 -12.93 -6.95
CA SER A 60 -7.16 -13.64 -5.80
C SER A 60 -7.74 -12.69 -4.74
N LEU A 61 -7.70 -11.38 -5.00
CA LEU A 61 -8.15 -10.37 -4.05
C LEU A 61 -9.66 -10.47 -3.84
N ASN A 62 -10.10 -10.58 -2.59
CA ASN A 62 -11.52 -10.54 -2.26
C ASN A 62 -12.04 -9.10 -2.35
N HIS A 63 -12.82 -8.81 -3.39
CA HIS A 63 -13.36 -7.48 -3.66
C HIS A 63 -14.30 -6.97 -2.56
N GLU A 64 -15.13 -7.83 -1.97
CA GLU A 64 -16.04 -7.43 -0.89
C GLU A 64 -15.26 -6.94 0.34
N LYS A 65 -14.20 -7.67 0.72
CA LYS A 65 -13.30 -7.27 1.81
C LYS A 65 -12.61 -5.94 1.50
N LEU A 66 -12.11 -5.76 0.27
CA LEU A 66 -11.48 -4.51 -0.15
C LEU A 66 -12.45 -3.32 -0.03
N LEU A 67 -13.67 -3.46 -0.56
CA LEU A 67 -14.68 -2.41 -0.51
C LEU A 67 -15.10 -2.08 0.93
N ASN A 68 -15.22 -3.10 1.79
CA ASN A 68 -15.54 -2.89 3.21
C ASN A 68 -14.41 -2.19 3.98
N ILE A 69 -13.14 -2.37 3.58
CA ILE A 69 -12.04 -1.56 4.09
C ILE A 69 -12.22 -0.11 3.63
N LEU A 70 -12.49 0.12 2.35
CA LEU A 70 -12.62 1.47 1.80
C LEU A 70 -13.77 2.27 2.43
N ARG A 71 -14.91 1.63 2.72
CA ARG A 71 -16.09 2.24 3.38
C ARG A 71 -15.83 2.77 4.79
N ARG A 72 -14.75 2.33 5.44
CA ARG A 72 -14.40 2.81 6.80
C ARG A 72 -14.08 4.29 6.76
N ASP A 73 -13.32 4.72 5.77
CA ASP A 73 -12.79 6.08 5.67
C ASP A 73 -13.45 6.90 4.54
N VAL A 74 -13.99 6.24 3.51
CA VAL A 74 -14.71 6.89 2.40
C VAL A 74 -16.21 6.68 2.58
N LYS A 75 -16.97 7.77 2.79
CA LYS A 75 -18.43 7.72 3.01
C LYS A 75 -19.26 7.94 1.76
N ASP A 76 -18.65 8.43 0.69
CA ASP A 76 -19.32 8.62 -0.60
C ASP A 76 -19.37 7.30 -1.36
N GLU A 77 -20.54 6.68 -1.40
CA GLU A 77 -20.74 5.39 -2.08
C GLU A 77 -20.48 5.49 -3.60
N ARG A 78 -20.54 6.68 -4.22
CA ARG A 78 -20.24 6.84 -5.66
C ARG A 78 -18.77 6.60 -6.02
N VAL A 79 -17.89 6.64 -5.03
CA VAL A 79 -16.45 6.36 -5.18
C VAL A 79 -16.16 4.85 -5.03
N ILE A 80 -17.10 4.11 -4.43
CA ILE A 80 -16.95 2.71 -4.02
C ILE A 80 -17.80 1.76 -4.89
N GLN A 81 -18.83 2.27 -5.57
CA GLN A 81 -19.71 1.52 -6.48
C GLN A 81 -19.10 1.29 -7.88
#